data_AF-A0A660YBF3-F1
#
_entry.id   AF-A0A660YBF3-F1
#
_cell.length_a   1.000
_cell.length_b   1.000
_cell.length_c   1.000
_cell.angle_alpha   90.00
_cell.angle_beta   90.00
_cell.angle_gamma   90.00
#
_symmetry.space_group_name_H-M   'P 1'
#
loop_
_entity.id
_entity.type
_entity.pdbx_description
1 polymer ?
#
loop_
_entity_poly.entity_id
_entity_poly.type
_entity_poly.pdbx_seq_one_letter_code
_entity_poly.pdbx_strand_id
1 'polypeptide(L)'
;MSRMSEKFQALKERGEKGFIAYITAGDPDLDTTRRLIAAFEEVGVDGIELGVPFSDPMADGPVNQRAAQRALRHGGSLRDVL
;
A
#
# COMPACT_ATOMS: atom_id res chain seq x y z
N MET A 1 -12.07 11.88 -14.87
CA MET A 1 -11.77 10.45 -14.81
C MET A 1 -11.17 10.14 -13.45
N SER A 2 -10.95 8.88 -13.07
CA SER A 2 -10.23 8.56 -11.83
C SER A 2 -8.70 8.59 -12.09
N ARG A 3 -7.90 8.89 -11.05
CA ARG A 3 -6.43 8.82 -11.12
C ARG A 3 -5.92 7.47 -11.66
N MET A 4 -6.61 6.40 -11.30
CA MET A 4 -6.28 5.04 -11.72
C MET A 4 -6.51 4.84 -13.23
N SER A 5 -7.65 5.31 -13.74
CA SER A 5 -7.98 5.25 -15.17
C SER A 5 -6.97 6.03 -16.01
N GLU A 6 -6.57 7.22 -15.54
CA GLU A 6 -5.57 8.06 -16.21
C GLU A 6 -4.19 7.39 -16.25
N LYS A 7 -3.75 6.78 -15.14
CA LYS A 7 -2.46 6.07 -15.07
C LYS A 7 -2.42 4.87 -16.01
N PHE A 8 -3.45 4.02 -16.01
CA PHE A 8 -3.49 2.85 -16.90
C PHE A 8 -3.59 3.24 -18.38
N GLN A 9 -4.28 4.33 -18.71
CA GLN A 9 -4.32 4.85 -20.07
C GLN A 9 -2.92 5.30 -20.51
N ALA A 10 -2.21 6.06 -19.68
CA ALA A 10 -0.86 6.51 -19.98
C ALA A 10 0.14 5.34 -20.13
N LEU A 11 0.05 4.30 -19.29
CA LEU A 11 0.87 3.09 -19.42
C LEU A 11 0.59 2.36 -20.74
N LYS A 12 -0.69 2.25 -21.12
CA LYS A 12 -1.11 1.62 -22.38
C LYS A 12 -0.59 2.38 -23.60
N GLU A 13 -0.65 3.71 -23.58
CA GLU A 13 -0.12 4.57 -24.65
C GLU A 13 1.40 4.42 -24.83
N ARG A 14 2.13 4.17 -23.74
CA ARG A 14 3.58 3.90 -23.77
C ARG A 14 3.94 2.43 -24.03
N GLY A 15 2.97 1.52 -24.07
CA GLY A 15 3.21 0.08 -24.23
C GLY A 15 3.85 -0.58 -22.99
N GLU A 16 3.70 0.03 -21.81
CA GLU A 16 4.32 -0.42 -20.56
C GLU A 16 3.36 -1.26 -19.71
N LYS A 17 3.91 -2.05 -18.78
CA LYS A 17 3.15 -2.69 -17.71
C LYS A 17 3.23 -1.83 -16.45
N GLY A 18 2.15 -1.78 -15.69
CA GLY A 18 2.13 -1.07 -14.41
C GLY A 18 2.74 -1.90 -13.29
N PHE A 19 3.42 -1.23 -12.38
CA PHE A 19 3.88 -1.82 -11.12
C PHE A 19 3.06 -1.28 -9.94
N ILE A 20 2.40 -2.18 -9.20
CA ILE A 20 1.59 -1.84 -8.04
C ILE A 20 2.26 -2.40 -6.79
N ALA A 21 2.63 -1.52 -5.85
CA ALA A 21 3.26 -1.91 -4.60
C ALA A 21 2.22 -2.07 -3.49
N TYR A 22 2.30 -3.17 -2.74
CA TYR A 22 1.50 -3.38 -1.53
C TYR A 22 2.36 -3.16 -0.28
N ILE A 23 1.84 -2.40 0.69
CA ILE A 23 2.38 -2.32 2.05
C ILE A 23 1.22 -2.31 3.06
N THR A 24 1.44 -2.87 4.25
CA THR A 24 0.50 -2.73 5.36
C THR A 24 0.73 -1.40 6.08
N ALA A 25 -0.31 -0.57 6.19
CA ALA A 25 -0.21 0.70 6.89
C ALA A 25 0.09 0.48 8.37
N GLY A 26 1.05 1.23 8.91
CA GLY A 26 1.48 1.10 10.30
C GLY A 26 2.50 0.00 10.54
N ASP A 27 3.07 -0.61 9.49
CA ASP A 27 4.17 -1.58 9.60
C ASP A 27 5.50 -1.00 9.05
N PRO A 28 6.56 -0.85 9.86
CA PRO A 28 6.59 -1.02 11.32
C PRO A 28 5.84 0.08 12.08
N ASP A 29 5.62 1.24 11.46
CA ASP A 29 4.89 2.38 12.02
C ASP A 29 4.33 3.28 10.90
N LEU A 30 3.48 4.24 11.25
CA LEU A 30 2.84 5.16 10.29
C LEU A 30 3.82 6.16 9.68
N ASP A 31 4.86 6.54 10.41
CA ASP A 31 5.89 7.45 9.87
C ASP A 31 6.67 6.79 8.74
N THR A 32 7.07 5.53 8.94
CA THR A 32 7.71 4.70 7.92
C THR A 32 6.77 4.46 6.74
N THR A 33 5.48 4.23 7.01
CA THR A 33 4.46 4.13 5.94
C THR A 33 4.45 5.37 5.05
N ARG A 34 4.45 6.58 5.62
CA ARG A 34 4.49 7.84 4.87
C ARG A 34 5.77 8.00 4.06
N ARG A 35 6.93 7.68 4.66
CA ARG A 35 8.23 7.72 3.97
C ARG A 35 8.27 6.75 2.78
N LEU A 36 7.70 5.55 2.92
CA LEU A 36 7.62 4.57 1.83
C LEU A 36 6.72 5.05 0.69
N ILE A 37 5.56 5.66 0.99
CA ILE A 37 4.67 6.21 -0.04
C ILE A 37 5.38 7.28 -0.87
N ALA A 38 6.10 8.20 -0.22
CA ALA A 38 6.89 9.22 -0.91
C ALA A 38 8.01 8.58 -1.76
N ALA A 39 8.74 7.61 -1.22
CA ALA A 39 9.78 6.90 -1.96
C ALA A 39 9.22 6.12 -3.17
N PHE A 40 8.02 5.53 -3.06
CA PHE A 40 7.36 4.82 -4.16
C PHE A 40 7.01 5.75 -5.32
N GLU A 41 6.58 6.97 -5.03
CA GLU A 41 6.38 7.99 -6.06
C GLU A 41 7.71 8.32 -6.78
N GLU A 42 8.79 8.50 -6.04
CA GLU A 42 10.12 8.83 -6.60
C GLU A 42 10.69 7.71 -7.50
N VAL A 43 10.48 6.44 -7.13
CA VAL A 43 11.01 5.29 -7.90
C VAL A 43 10.07 4.82 -9.02
N GLY A 44 8.94 5.50 -9.24
CA GLY A 44 8.04 5.25 -10.36
C GLY A 44 7.05 4.10 -10.16
N VAL A 45 6.60 3.85 -8.92
CA VAL A 45 5.46 2.96 -8.68
C VAL A 45 4.18 3.57 -9.28
N ASP A 46 3.44 2.79 -10.06
CA ASP A 46 2.24 3.28 -10.76
C ASP A 46 0.99 3.32 -9.90
N GLY A 47 0.93 2.45 -8.88
CA GLY A 47 -0.16 2.38 -7.91
C GLY A 47 0.30 1.83 -6.57
N ILE A 48 -0.35 2.26 -5.51
CA ILE A 48 -0.04 1.79 -4.15
C ILE A 48 -1.30 1.16 -3.57
N GLU A 49 -1.19 -0.09 -3.12
CA GLU A 49 -2.17 -0.76 -2.29
C GLU A 49 -1.76 -0.59 -0.82
N LEU A 50 -2.54 0.22 -0.10
CA LEU A 50 -2.31 0.47 1.31
C LEU A 50 -3.23 -0.41 2.15
N GLY A 51 -2.67 -1.49 2.70
CA GLY A 51 -3.41 -2.47 3.49
C GLY A 51 -3.79 -1.90 4.86
N VAL A 52 -5.09 -1.85 5.16
CA VAL A 52 -5.58 -1.53 6.51
C VAL A 52 -5.38 -2.77 7.39
N PRO A 53 -4.70 -2.66 8.55
CA PRO A 53 -4.45 -3.82 9.38
C PRO A 53 -5.76 -4.38 9.97
N PHE A 54 -5.90 -5.71 9.95
CA PHE A 54 -7.11 -6.43 10.38
C PHE A 54 -6.74 -7.57 11.33
N SER A 55 -7.61 -7.86 12.32
CA SER A 55 -7.33 -8.85 13.38
C SER A 55 -7.28 -10.29 12.86
N ASP A 56 -8.10 -10.58 11.84
CA ASP A 56 -8.30 -11.94 11.32
C ASP A 56 -8.09 -12.02 9.79
N PRO A 57 -6.87 -11.74 9.28
CA PRO A 57 -6.57 -11.64 7.85
C PRO A 57 -6.40 -13.03 7.19
N MET A 58 -7.51 -13.78 7.09
CA MET A 58 -7.50 -15.18 6.61
C MET A 58 -7.09 -15.35 5.13
N ALA A 59 -7.21 -14.30 4.32
CA ALA A 59 -6.85 -14.31 2.90
C ALA A 59 -5.35 -14.05 2.66
N ASP A 60 -4.64 -13.57 3.67
CA ASP A 60 -3.24 -13.15 3.55
C ASP A 60 -2.25 -14.28 3.82
N GLY A 61 -1.10 -14.22 3.18
CA GLY A 61 0.04 -15.09 3.50
C GLY A 61 0.75 -14.69 4.80
N PRO A 62 1.62 -15.55 5.36
CA PRO A 62 2.23 -15.34 6.68
C PRO A 62 3.00 -14.02 6.84
N VAL A 63 3.56 -13.46 5.76
CA VAL A 63 4.27 -12.17 5.79
C VAL A 63 3.31 -11.02 6.08
N ASN A 64 2.22 -10.93 5.31
CA ASN A 64 1.19 -9.91 5.45
C ASN A 64 0.42 -10.06 6.76
N GLN A 65 0.12 -11.30 7.18
CA GLN A 65 -0.49 -11.55 8.50
C GLN A 65 0.39 -10.99 9.63
N ARG A 66 1.71 -11.20 9.59
CA ARG A 66 2.64 -10.64 10.59
C ARG A 66 2.77 -9.13 10.51
N ALA A 67 2.67 -8.53 9.31
CA ALA A 67 2.65 -7.08 9.12
C ALA A 67 1.40 -6.45 9.76
N ALA A 68 0.22 -7.01 9.49
CA ALA A 68 -1.04 -6.62 10.12
C ALA A 68 -0.96 -6.72 11.65
N GLN A 69 -0.40 -7.81 12.18
CA GLN A 69 -0.19 -7.96 13.62
C GLN A 69 0.78 -6.91 14.20
N ARG A 70 1.85 -6.54 13.50
CA ARG A 70 2.76 -5.45 13.94
C ARG A 70 2.03 -4.11 13.98
N ALA A 71 1.31 -3.78 12.92
CA ALA A 71 0.54 -2.54 12.82
C ALA A 71 -0.56 -2.44 13.90
N LEU A 72 -1.32 -3.52 14.16
CA LEU A 72 -2.33 -3.55 15.22
C LEU A 72 -1.73 -3.36 16.62
N ARG A 73 -0.54 -3.93 16.89
CA ARG A 73 0.14 -3.73 18.17
C ARG A 73 0.51 -2.27 18.44
N HIS A 74 0.65 -1.46 17.39
CA HIS A 74 0.89 -0.03 17.49
C HIS A 74 -0.41 0.81 17.44
N GLY A 75 -1.58 0.16 17.52
CA GLY A 75 -2.89 0.83 17.53
C GLY A 75 -3.40 1.22 16.15
N GLY A 76 -2.81 0.71 15.06
CA GLY A 76 -3.22 1.04 13.70
C GLY A 76 -4.69 0.74 13.45
N SER A 77 -5.40 1.71 12.88
CA SER A 77 -6.82 1.64 12.57
C SER A 77 -7.13 2.25 11.21
N LEU A 78 -8.35 2.05 10.70
CA LEU A 78 -8.81 2.68 9.46
C LEU A 78 -8.66 4.22 9.48
N ARG A 79 -8.84 4.85 10.66
CA ARG A 79 -8.74 6.32 10.81
C ARG A 79 -7.32 6.85 10.64
N ASP A 80 -6.32 6.00 10.82
CA ASP A 80 -4.92 6.37 10.64
C ASP A 80 -4.47 6.26 9.19
N VAL A 81 -5.27 5.57 8.36
CA VAL A 81 -4.99 5.25 6.95
C VAL A 81 -5.70 6.21 5.99
N LEU A 82 -6.94 6.62 6.30
CA LEU A 82 -7.75 7.54 5.50
C LEU A 82 -7.45 9.01 5.81
#